data_AF-A0A1I6YIN1-F1
#
_entry.id   AF-A0A1I6YIN1-F1
#
_cell.length_a   1.000
_cell.length_b   1.000
_cell.length_c   1.000
_cell.angle_alpha   90.00
_cell.angle_beta   90.00
_cell.angle_gamma   90.00
#
_symmetry.space_group_name_H-M   'P 1'
#
loop_
_entity.id
_entity.type
_entity.pdbx_description
1 polymer ?
#
loop_
_entity_poly.entity_id
_entity_poly.type
_entity_poly.pdbx_seq_one_letter_code
_entity_poly.pdbx_strand_id
1 'polypeptide(L)'
;MILASCGNKNKDKESKIKIEQNELDTKSFLDNVKLAINPKFKDWVLFENGTYIIFDDINQIDNIENESIRLMKEFGPVHAGGPAGDFNVISLNQTEGWVVSGHGYGMYTYVNPSELEMNSPDDVTIGLYGRSKRNSDGENPNIIHINSSKNN
;
A
#
# COMPACT_ATOMS: atom_id res chain seq x y z
N MET A 1 21.93 -7.59 52.60
CA MET A 1 22.26 -6.96 51.31
C MET A 1 21.08 -7.22 50.39
N ILE A 2 20.20 -6.23 50.19
CA ILE A 2 19.02 -6.37 49.32
C ILE A 2 19.42 -5.86 47.94
N LEU A 3 19.56 -6.77 46.97
CA LEU A 3 19.69 -6.40 45.56
C LEU A 3 18.27 -6.20 45.00
N ALA A 4 17.83 -4.94 44.96
CA ALA A 4 16.65 -4.57 44.20
C ALA A 4 17.00 -4.61 42.71
N SER A 5 16.53 -5.65 42.00
CA SER A 5 16.56 -5.70 40.55
C SER A 5 15.55 -4.69 39.98
N CYS A 6 16.01 -3.46 39.77
CA CYS A 6 15.32 -2.48 38.95
C CYS A 6 15.82 -2.62 37.50
N GLY A 7 15.15 -3.48 36.73
CA GLY A 7 15.42 -3.63 35.30
C GLY A 7 14.13 -3.84 34.51
N ASN A 8 13.98 -3.08 33.43
CA ASN A 8 13.12 -3.32 32.27
C ASN A 8 11.61 -2.99 32.22
N LYS A 9 10.93 -2.55 33.29
CA LYS A 9 9.48 -2.22 33.16
C LYS A 9 9.12 -1.11 32.15
N ASN A 10 10.05 -0.23 31.78
CA ASN A 10 9.78 0.86 30.84
C ASN A 10 10.01 0.45 29.36
N LYS A 11 11.02 -0.37 29.06
CA LYS A 11 11.31 -0.81 27.67
C LYS A 11 10.24 -1.79 27.16
N ASP A 12 9.72 -2.63 28.05
CA ASP A 12 8.67 -3.60 27.71
C ASP A 12 7.32 -2.90 27.47
N LYS A 13 7.08 -1.73 28.10
CA LYS A 13 5.88 -0.91 27.85
C LYS A 13 5.99 -0.13 26.55
N GLU A 14 7.14 0.48 26.27
CA GLU A 14 7.37 1.28 25.06
C GLU A 14 7.31 0.41 23.79
N SER A 15 7.90 -0.79 23.82
CA SER A 15 7.79 -1.76 22.73
C SER A 15 6.36 -2.23 22.50
N LYS A 16 5.61 -2.52 23.58
CA LYS A 16 4.21 -2.91 23.50
C LYS A 16 3.31 -1.81 22.90
N ILE A 17 3.48 -0.56 23.35
CA ILE A 17 2.74 0.59 22.81
C ILE A 17 3.04 0.77 21.33
N LYS A 18 4.32 0.63 20.92
CA LYS A 18 4.72 0.74 19.51
C LYS A 18 4.11 -0.37 18.64
N ILE A 19 4.01 -1.59 19.16
CA ILE A 19 3.36 -2.71 18.47
C ILE A 19 1.86 -2.45 18.32
N GLU A 20 1.17 -2.07 19.40
CA GLU A 20 -0.27 -1.77 19.38
C GLU A 20 -0.58 -0.60 18.42
N GLN A 21 0.25 0.44 18.41
CA GLN A 21 0.10 1.57 17.48
C GLN A 21 0.34 1.13 16.03
N ASN A 22 1.40 0.37 15.75
CA ASN A 22 1.67 -0.15 14.41
C ASN A 22 0.53 -1.05 13.90
N GLU A 23 -0.05 -1.90 14.75
CA GLU A 23 -1.20 -2.74 14.39
C GLU A 23 -2.44 -1.89 14.07
N LEU A 24 -2.71 -0.86 14.88
CA LEU A 24 -3.82 0.07 14.65
C LEU A 24 -3.63 0.87 13.36
N ASP A 25 -2.43 1.37 13.11
CA ASP A 25 -2.07 2.13 11.92
C ASP A 25 -2.16 1.25 10.66
N THR A 26 -1.67 0.02 10.73
CA THR A 26 -1.77 -0.97 9.64
C THR A 26 -3.24 -1.30 9.35
N LYS A 27 -4.06 -1.45 10.39
CA LYS A 27 -5.49 -1.71 10.22
C LYS A 27 -6.20 -0.51 9.58
N SER A 28 -5.91 0.70 10.05
CA SER A 28 -6.45 1.93 9.47
C SER A 28 -6.03 2.09 8.01
N PHE A 29 -4.78 1.79 7.69
CA PHE A 29 -4.26 1.82 6.32
C PHE A 29 -4.97 0.82 5.42
N LEU A 30 -5.08 -0.45 5.82
CA LEU A 30 -5.78 -1.48 5.06
C LEU A 30 -7.25 -1.14 4.85
N ASP A 31 -7.93 -0.61 5.87
CA ASP A 31 -9.34 -0.23 5.78
C ASP A 31 -9.55 0.94 4.82
N ASN A 32 -8.63 1.91 4.78
CA ASN A 32 -8.66 2.98 3.79
C ASN A 32 -8.45 2.45 2.37
N VAL A 33 -7.48 1.57 2.16
CA VAL A 33 -7.27 0.95 0.84
C VAL A 33 -8.50 0.16 0.39
N LYS A 34 -9.14 -0.60 1.30
CA LYS A 34 -10.40 -1.30 0.98
C LYS A 34 -11.50 -0.36 0.51
N LEU A 35 -11.60 0.84 1.11
CA LEU A 35 -12.56 1.87 0.71
C LEU A 35 -12.18 2.56 -0.60
N ALA A 36 -10.88 2.59 -0.95
CA ALA A 36 -10.40 3.11 -2.22
C ALA A 36 -10.73 2.17 -3.41
N ILE A 37 -10.86 0.87 -3.16
CA ILE A 37 -11.13 -0.13 -4.18
C ILE A 37 -12.63 -0.26 -4.41
N ASN A 38 -13.06 -0.17 -5.69
CA ASN A 38 -14.47 -0.38 -6.02
C ASN A 38 -14.92 -1.78 -5.56
N PRO A 39 -15.98 -1.91 -4.75
CA PRO A 39 -16.42 -3.19 -4.17
C PRO A 39 -16.74 -4.29 -5.18
N LYS A 40 -16.90 -3.98 -6.47
CA LYS A 40 -17.05 -4.98 -7.54
C LYS A 40 -15.79 -5.82 -7.76
N PHE A 41 -14.62 -5.28 -7.45
CA PHE A 41 -13.33 -5.95 -7.56
C PHE A 41 -13.02 -6.67 -6.25
N LYS A 42 -13.22 -7.99 -6.25
CA LYS A 42 -13.04 -8.84 -5.05
C LYS A 42 -11.63 -9.37 -4.91
N ASP A 43 -10.87 -9.42 -6.00
CA ASP A 43 -9.58 -10.08 -6.05
C ASP A 43 -8.48 -9.04 -6.22
N TRP A 44 -7.71 -8.82 -5.16
CA TRP A 44 -6.64 -7.83 -5.15
C TRP A 44 -5.58 -8.12 -4.10
N VAL A 45 -4.38 -7.60 -4.35
CA VAL A 45 -3.21 -7.71 -3.47
C VAL A 45 -2.71 -6.31 -3.16
N LEU A 46 -2.32 -6.06 -1.91
CA LEU A 46 -1.79 -4.79 -1.43
C LEU A 46 -0.35 -4.95 -0.95
N PHE A 47 0.48 -4.01 -1.39
CA PHE A 47 1.88 -3.87 -1.04
C PHE A 47 2.08 -2.83 0.05
N GLU A 48 3.22 -2.92 0.74
CA GLU A 48 3.57 -2.12 1.90
C GLU A 48 3.44 -0.60 1.68
N ASN A 49 3.83 -0.08 0.50
CA ASN A 49 3.75 1.36 0.22
C ASN A 49 2.41 1.77 -0.43
N GLY A 50 1.39 0.93 -0.38
CA GLY A 50 0.03 1.30 -0.80
C GLY A 50 -0.26 1.07 -2.28
N THR A 51 0.67 0.47 -3.02
CA THR A 51 0.34 -0.04 -4.36
C THR A 51 -0.50 -1.29 -4.22
N TYR A 52 -1.59 -1.39 -4.97
CA TYR A 52 -2.40 -2.59 -5.04
C TYR A 52 -2.63 -3.00 -6.49
N ILE A 53 -2.81 -4.29 -6.70
CA ILE A 53 -3.08 -4.92 -7.99
C ILE A 53 -4.45 -5.58 -7.91
N ILE A 54 -5.35 -5.24 -8.82
CA ILE A 54 -6.64 -5.89 -9.02
C ILE A 54 -6.49 -6.96 -10.10
N PHE A 55 -7.04 -8.15 -9.84
CA PHE A 55 -7.09 -9.26 -10.78
C PHE A 55 -8.51 -9.45 -11.29
N ASP A 56 -8.71 -9.41 -12.62
CA ASP A 56 -10.03 -9.63 -13.23
C ASP A 56 -10.42 -11.12 -13.23
N ASP A 57 -9.44 -12.02 -13.39
CA ASP A 57 -9.66 -13.47 -13.35
C ASP A 57 -8.57 -14.15 -12.52
N ILE A 58 -8.77 -14.14 -11.20
CA ILE A 58 -7.84 -14.78 -10.26
C ILE A 58 -7.78 -16.30 -10.44
N ASN A 59 -8.78 -16.92 -11.10
CA ASN A 59 -8.84 -18.37 -11.28
C ASN A 59 -7.71 -18.91 -12.14
N GLN A 60 -7.24 -18.12 -13.10
CA GLN A 60 -6.12 -18.45 -13.98
C GLN A 60 -4.74 -18.33 -13.31
N ILE A 61 -4.67 -17.83 -12.07
CA ILE A 61 -3.43 -17.59 -11.36
C ILE A 61 -3.17 -18.71 -10.35
N ASP A 62 -2.15 -19.53 -10.61
CA ASP A 62 -1.79 -20.66 -9.73
C ASP A 62 -1.32 -20.19 -8.35
N ASN A 63 -0.41 -19.21 -8.31
CA ASN A 63 0.11 -18.62 -7.09
C ASN A 63 0.00 -17.09 -7.16
N ILE A 64 -0.98 -16.56 -6.44
CA ILE A 64 -1.32 -15.12 -6.40
C ILE A 64 -0.16 -14.28 -5.90
N GLU A 65 0.57 -14.77 -4.90
CA GLU A 65 1.71 -14.05 -4.32
C GLU A 65 2.83 -13.92 -5.36
N ASN A 66 3.27 -15.04 -5.94
CA ASN A 66 4.33 -15.05 -6.94
C ASN A 66 3.97 -14.19 -8.16
N GLU A 67 2.73 -14.26 -8.64
CA GLU A 67 2.28 -13.45 -9.77
C GLU A 67 2.23 -11.96 -9.43
N SER A 68 1.78 -11.62 -8.22
CA SER A 68 1.76 -10.23 -7.75
C SER A 68 3.18 -9.66 -7.64
N ILE A 69 4.13 -10.43 -7.08
CA ILE A 69 5.55 -10.04 -7.02
C ILE A 69 6.12 -9.88 -8.43
N ARG A 70 5.78 -10.79 -9.37
CA ARG A 70 6.22 -10.71 -10.76
C ARG A 70 5.74 -9.41 -11.42
N LEU A 71 4.45 -9.12 -11.33
CA LEU A 71 3.84 -7.90 -11.87
C LEU A 71 4.42 -6.64 -11.22
N MET A 72 4.66 -6.65 -9.91
CA MET A 72 5.25 -5.52 -9.20
C MET A 72 6.68 -5.25 -9.67
N LYS A 73 7.50 -6.28 -9.89
CA LYS A 73 8.85 -6.10 -10.43
C LYS A 73 8.86 -5.63 -11.89
N GLU A 74 7.88 -6.07 -12.68
CA GLU A 74 7.77 -5.71 -14.09
C GLU A 74 7.27 -4.27 -14.29
N PHE A 75 6.24 -3.88 -13.53
CA PHE A 75 5.53 -2.62 -13.75
C PHE A 75 5.73 -1.59 -12.64
N GLY A 76 6.18 -1.97 -11.45
CA GLY A 76 6.39 -1.07 -10.31
C GLY A 76 7.49 -0.02 -10.56
N PRO A 77 8.70 -0.40 -11.02
CA PRO A 77 9.79 0.54 -11.23
C PRO A 77 9.45 1.64 -12.23
N VAL A 78 9.77 2.88 -11.87
CA VAL A 78 9.53 4.06 -12.72
C VAL A 78 10.85 4.48 -13.37
N HIS A 79 11.00 4.20 -14.66
CA HIS A 79 12.15 4.65 -15.44
C HIS A 79 11.86 5.99 -16.13
N ALA A 80 12.81 6.92 -16.07
CA ALA A 80 12.71 8.21 -16.77
C ALA A 80 12.56 7.99 -18.28
N GLY A 81 11.57 8.65 -18.90
CA GLY A 81 11.24 8.50 -20.32
C GLY A 81 10.50 7.20 -20.69
N GLY A 82 10.11 6.37 -19.70
CA GLY A 82 9.31 5.17 -19.93
C GLY A 82 7.79 5.42 -19.91
N PRO A 83 6.97 4.41 -20.29
CA PRO A 83 5.50 4.49 -20.27
C PRO A 83 4.89 4.80 -18.89
N ALA A 84 5.63 4.56 -17.81
CA ALA A 84 5.27 4.94 -16.44
C ALA A 84 5.43 6.45 -16.15
N GLY A 85 5.72 7.25 -17.19
CA GLY A 85 5.76 8.72 -17.14
C GLY A 85 4.39 9.34 -16.96
N ASP A 86 3.37 8.76 -17.59
CA ASP A 86 2.00 9.25 -17.54
C ASP A 86 1.26 8.66 -16.33
N PHE A 87 0.55 9.53 -15.62
CA PHE A 87 -0.27 9.16 -14.48
C PHE A 87 -1.57 9.94 -14.47
N ASN A 88 -2.56 9.41 -13.75
CA ASN A 88 -3.79 10.12 -13.45
C ASN A 88 -4.08 10.04 -11.96
N VAL A 89 -4.62 11.13 -11.40
CA VAL A 89 -5.01 11.24 -10.00
C VAL A 89 -6.54 11.22 -9.91
N ILE A 90 -7.05 10.34 -9.06
CA ILE A 90 -8.48 10.17 -8.83
C ILE A 90 -8.75 10.43 -7.35
N SER A 91 -9.51 11.47 -7.04
CA SER A 91 -9.98 11.75 -5.68
C SER A 91 -10.97 10.69 -5.21
N LEU A 92 -10.82 10.26 -3.96
CA LEU A 92 -11.68 9.26 -3.36
C LEU A 92 -12.89 9.88 -2.67
N ASN A 93 -14.02 9.16 -2.73
CA ASN A 93 -15.29 9.60 -2.15
C ASN A 93 -15.67 8.81 -0.88
N GLN A 94 -15.06 7.65 -0.65
CA GLN A 94 -15.40 6.75 0.46
C GLN A 94 -14.34 6.73 1.57
N THR A 95 -13.15 7.26 1.30
CA THR A 95 -12.10 7.53 2.27
C THR A 95 -11.37 8.80 1.83
N GLU A 96 -10.58 9.39 2.73
CA GLU A 96 -9.71 10.51 2.39
C GLU A 96 -8.59 10.09 1.44
N GLY A 97 -8.13 11.02 0.62
CA GLY A 97 -6.99 10.81 -0.26
C GLY A 97 -7.34 10.49 -1.70
N TRP A 98 -6.36 9.89 -2.37
CA TRP A 98 -6.37 9.75 -3.82
C TRP A 98 -5.84 8.38 -4.23
N VAL A 99 -6.23 7.99 -5.44
CA VAL A 99 -5.63 6.88 -6.17
C VAL A 99 -4.83 7.45 -7.34
N VAL A 100 -3.57 7.03 -7.43
CA VAL A 100 -2.70 7.30 -8.56
C VAL A 100 -2.67 6.07 -9.46
N SER A 101 -3.02 6.27 -10.72
CA SER A 101 -2.92 5.25 -11.78
C SER A 101 -1.78 5.59 -12.73
N GLY A 102 -1.30 4.61 -13.48
CA GLY A 102 -0.24 4.78 -14.47
C GLY A 102 -0.12 3.56 -15.36
N HIS A 103 1.11 3.22 -15.76
CA HIS A 103 1.39 2.00 -16.53
C HIS A 103 1.00 0.72 -15.76
N GLY A 104 0.83 -0.43 -16.42
CA GLY A 104 0.47 -1.69 -15.76
C GLY A 104 -1.02 -1.79 -15.42
N TYR A 105 -1.75 -2.63 -16.16
CA TYR A 105 -3.17 -2.83 -15.98
C TYR A 105 -3.51 -3.33 -14.57
N GLY A 106 -4.57 -2.79 -13.97
CA GLY A 106 -5.02 -3.18 -12.64
C GLY A 106 -4.15 -2.69 -11.48
N MET A 107 -3.06 -1.95 -11.74
CA MET A 107 -2.14 -1.46 -10.72
C MET A 107 -2.38 0.00 -10.37
N TYR A 108 -2.58 0.27 -9.09
CA TYR A 108 -2.94 1.58 -8.56
C TYR A 108 -2.23 1.83 -7.24
N THR A 109 -2.02 3.10 -6.88
CA THR A 109 -1.35 3.45 -5.63
C THR A 109 -2.21 4.40 -4.81
N TYR A 110 -2.53 4.00 -3.58
CA TYR A 110 -3.25 4.83 -2.62
C TYR A 110 -2.31 5.84 -1.97
N VAL A 111 -2.77 7.10 -1.89
CA VAL A 111 -2.08 8.21 -1.22
C VAL A 111 -3.02 8.82 -0.20
N ASN A 112 -2.63 8.76 1.07
CA ASN A 112 -3.33 9.42 2.17
C ASN A 112 -2.89 10.89 2.27
N PRO A 113 -3.79 11.86 2.53
CA PRO A 113 -3.39 13.25 2.73
C PRO A 113 -2.38 13.46 3.85
N SER A 114 -2.42 12.65 4.91
CA SER A 114 -1.47 12.76 6.04
C SER A 114 -0.03 12.40 5.66
N GLU A 115 0.18 11.72 4.53
CA GLU A 115 1.50 11.41 3.98
C GLU A 115 2.14 12.60 3.26
N LEU A 116 1.34 13.63 2.95
CA LEU A 116 1.78 14.84 2.29
C LEU A 116 1.88 15.97 3.33
N GLU A 117 3.04 16.61 3.44
CA GLU A 117 3.26 17.77 4.32
C GLU A 117 2.61 19.06 3.76
N MET A 118 1.44 18.95 3.13
CA MET A 118 0.75 20.03 2.42
C MET A 118 -0.76 19.95 2.62
N ASN A 119 -1.39 21.08 2.97
CA ASN A 119 -2.83 21.14 3.24
C ASN A 119 -3.71 21.01 1.98
N SER A 120 -3.17 21.31 0.80
CA SER A 120 -3.91 21.27 -0.48
C SER A 120 -2.93 21.00 -1.63
N PRO A 121 -2.39 19.78 -1.72
CA PRO A 121 -1.46 19.41 -2.79
C PRO A 121 -2.19 19.39 -4.14
N ASP A 122 -1.48 19.75 -5.20
CA ASP A 122 -2.00 19.64 -6.57
C ASP A 122 -1.85 18.21 -7.11
N ASP A 123 -2.55 17.90 -8.21
CA ASP A 123 -2.55 16.57 -8.84
C ASP A 123 -1.13 16.13 -9.25
N VAL A 124 -0.27 17.08 -9.63
CA VAL A 124 1.13 16.78 -10.00
C VAL A 124 1.90 16.27 -8.77
N THR A 125 1.78 16.95 -7.64
CA THR A 125 2.41 16.58 -6.38
C THR A 125 1.92 15.21 -5.90
N ILE A 126 0.60 15.01 -5.89
CA ILE A 126 -0.01 13.74 -5.49
C ILE A 126 0.47 12.60 -6.40
N GLY A 127 0.43 12.82 -7.71
CA GLY A 127 0.83 11.82 -8.70
C GLY A 127 2.31 11.46 -8.63
N LEU A 128 3.20 12.45 -8.44
CA LEU A 128 4.63 12.21 -8.25
C LEU A 128 4.91 11.43 -6.96
N TYR A 129 4.21 11.76 -5.86
CA TYR A 129 4.34 11.02 -4.61
C TYR A 129 3.87 9.57 -4.75
N GLY A 130 2.67 9.35 -5.30
CA GLY A 130 2.16 8.00 -5.57
C GLY A 130 3.08 7.19 -6.48
N ARG A 131 3.69 7.81 -7.50
CA ARG A 131 4.71 7.15 -8.35
C ARG A 131 5.95 6.76 -7.57
N SER A 132 6.41 7.60 -6.64
CA SER A 132 7.55 7.27 -5.76
C SER A 132 7.23 6.05 -4.89
N LYS A 133 6.04 6.01 -4.28
CA LYS A 133 5.60 4.85 -3.47
C LYS A 133 5.57 3.56 -4.30
N ARG A 134 5.02 3.64 -5.52
CA ARG A 134 5.02 2.52 -6.46
C ARG A 134 6.42 2.07 -6.85
N ASN A 135 7.34 3.01 -7.07
CA ASN A 135 8.74 2.67 -7.33
C ASN A 135 9.35 1.92 -6.14
N SER A 136 9.08 2.35 -4.91
CA SER A 136 9.54 1.65 -3.70
C SER A 136 8.99 0.22 -3.60
N ASP A 137 7.70 0.01 -3.90
CA ASP A 137 7.12 -1.34 -4.00
C ASP A 137 7.74 -2.15 -5.17
N GLY A 138 8.10 -1.50 -6.27
CA GLY A 138 8.77 -2.13 -7.41
C GLY A 138 10.20 -2.60 -7.11
N GLU A 139 10.96 -1.79 -6.38
CA GLU A 139 12.33 -2.11 -5.96
C GLU A 139 12.36 -3.16 -4.86
N ASN A 140 11.43 -3.07 -3.89
CA ASN A 140 11.35 -3.98 -2.74
C ASN A 140 9.90 -4.48 -2.55
N PRO A 141 9.43 -5.41 -3.39
CA PRO A 141 8.07 -5.89 -3.31
C PRO A 141 7.81 -6.62 -1.99
N ASN A 142 6.91 -6.07 -1.17
CA ASN A 142 6.45 -6.67 0.08
C ASN A 142 4.93 -6.65 0.15
N ILE A 143 4.29 -7.82 0.16
CA ILE A 143 2.84 -7.97 0.21
C ILE A 143 2.38 -7.98 1.66
N ILE A 144 1.47 -7.08 2.00
CA ILE A 144 0.90 -6.97 3.36
C ILE A 144 -0.53 -7.49 3.46
N HIS A 145 -1.23 -7.64 2.33
CA HIS A 145 -2.58 -8.20 2.30
C HIS A 145 -2.93 -8.84 0.96
N ILE A 146 -3.64 -9.96 1.01
CA ILE A 146 -4.23 -10.64 -0.14
C ILE A 146 -5.72 -10.81 0.14
N ASN A 147 -6.55 -10.21 -0.71
CA ASN A 147 -7.98 -10.45 -0.73
C ASN A 147 -8.31 -11.28 -1.97
N SER A 148 -8.81 -12.50 -1.77
CA SER A 148 -9.02 -13.45 -2.86
C SER A 148 -10.27 -14.28 -2.63
N SER A 149 -11.11 -14.41 -3.65
CA SER A 149 -12.27 -15.30 -3.65
C SER A 149 -11.87 -16.78 -3.66
N LYS A 150 -10.63 -17.13 -4.02
CA LYS A 150 -10.14 -18.53 -3.94
C LYS A 150 -9.99 -19.04 -2.51
N ASN A 151 -9.81 -18.12 -1.56
CA ASN A 151 -9.56 -18.45 -0.16
C ASN A 151 -10.84 -18.41 0.70
N ASN A 152 -12.01 -18.16 0.08
CA ASN A 152 -13.31 -18.09 0.73
C ASN A 152 -14.15 -19.36 0.50
#